data_AF-A0A442LUX3-F1
#
_entry.id   AF-A0A442LUX3-F1
#
_cell.length_a   1.000
_cell.length_b   1.000
_cell.length_c   1.000
_cell.angle_alpha   90.00
_cell.angle_beta   90.00
_cell.angle_gamma   90.00
#
_symmetry.space_group_name_H-M   'P 1'
#
loop_
_entity.id
_entity.type
_entity.pdbx_description
1 polymer ?
#
loop_
_entity_poly.entity_id
_entity_poly.type
_entity_poly.pdbx_seq_one_letter_code
_entity_poly.pdbx_strand_id
1 'polypeptide(L)' 'FFALLGASGCGKSTLLRMLAGFEEPTAGRILLDGQDLRGIPPYRRPVNMMFQSYALFPHMTVENNIAFGLKQDG' A
#
# COMPACT_ATOMS: atom_id res chain seq x y z
N PHE A 1 -13.18 -8.65 7.67
CA PHE A 1 -12.10 -9.25 6.84
C PHE A 1 -12.61 -9.32 5.41
N PHE A 2 -11.82 -8.84 4.44
CA PHE A 2 -12.13 -8.87 3.01
C PHE A 2 -10.94 -9.51 2.28
N ALA A 3 -11.21 -10.27 1.22
CA ALA A 3 -10.18 -10.91 0.40
C ALA A 3 -10.46 -10.65 -1.08
N LEU A 4 -9.40 -10.35 -1.82
CA LEU A 4 -9.44 -10.20 -3.27
C LEU A 4 -8.90 -11.47 -3.94
N LEU A 5 -9.78 -12.23 -4.58
CA LEU A 5 -9.44 -13.51 -5.22
C LEU A 5 -9.43 -13.38 -6.75
N GLY A 6 -8.50 -14.08 -7.40
CA GLY A 6 -8.47 -14.25 -8.85
C GLY A 6 -7.18 -14.90 -9.33
N ALA A 7 -7.16 -15.39 -10.57
CA ALA A 7 -6.02 -16.06 -11.19
C ALA A 7 -4.74 -15.19 -11.24
N SER A 8 -3.59 -15.81 -11.51
CA SER A 8 -2.38 -15.04 -11.80
C SER A 8 -2.61 -14.10 -12.99
N GLY A 9 -2.14 -12.85 -12.90
CA GLY A 9 -2.34 -11.85 -13.95
C GLY A 9 -3.70 -11.14 -13.97
N CYS A 10 -4.65 -11.47 -13.09
CA CYS A 10 -5.97 -10.82 -13.07
C CYS A 10 -6.00 -9.38 -12.51
N GLY A 11 -4.84 -8.76 -12.24
CA GLY A 11 -4.75 -7.37 -11.80
C GLY A 11 -4.82 -7.10 -10.28
N LYS A 12 -4.71 -8.11 -9.41
CA LYS A 12 -4.71 -7.91 -7.93
C LYS A 12 -3.66 -6.91 -7.48
N SER A 13 -2.42 -7.10 -7.93
CA SER A 13 -1.30 -6.23 -7.56
C SER A 13 -1.49 -4.82 -8.11
N THR A 14 -2.04 -4.68 -9.32
CA THR A 14 -2.42 -3.40 -9.92
C THR A 14 -3.45 -2.66 -9.04
N LEU A 15 -4.52 -3.35 -8.61
CA LEU A 15 -5.53 -2.75 -7.75
C LEU A 15 -4.95 -2.29 -6.41
N LEU A 16 -4.11 -3.11 -5.77
CA LEU A 16 -3.49 -2.74 -4.51
C LEU A 16 -2.51 -1.56 -4.67
N ARG A 17 -1.77 -1.49 -5.80
CA ARG A 17 -0.91 -0.35 -6.13
C ARG A 17 -1.71 0.94 -6.30
N MET A 18 -2.89 0.87 -6.94
CA MET A 18 -3.79 2.03 -7.04
C MET A 18 -4.33 2.48 -5.68
N LEU A 19 -4.69 1.53 -4.81
CA LEU A 19 -5.12 1.82 -3.43
C LEU A 19 -4.01 2.48 -2.61
N ALA A 20 -2.77 2.03 -2.76
CA ALA A 20 -1.60 2.63 -2.11
C ALA A 20 -1.08 3.90 -2.80
N GLY A 21 -1.64 4.30 -3.94
CA GLY A 21 -1.29 5.53 -4.66
C GLY A 21 -0.07 5.45 -5.56
N PHE A 22 0.43 4.25 -5.85
CA PHE A 22 1.55 4.02 -6.77
C PHE A 22 1.11 3.97 -8.24
N GLU A 23 -0.20 4.00 -8.50
CA GLU A 23 -0.79 4.00 -9.82
C GLU A 23 -2.12 4.77 -9.77
N GLU A 24 -2.43 5.56 -10.81
CA GLU A 24 -3.71 6.28 -10.86
C GLU A 24 -4.77 5.47 -11.62
N PRO A 25 -6.01 5.38 -11.12
CA PRO A 25 -7.11 4.81 -11.88
C PRO A 25 -7.34 5.63 -13.16
N THR A 26 -7.48 4.96 -14.30
CA THR A 26 -7.86 5.63 -15.56
C THR A 26 -9.23 6.30 -15.47
N ALA A 27 -10.15 5.71 -14.71
CA ALA A 27 -11.47 6.24 -14.43
C ALA A 27 -11.97 5.77 -13.05
N GLY A 28 -13.00 6.43 -12.52
CA GLY A 28 -13.56 6.12 -11.20
C GLY A 28 -12.85 6.83 -10.05
N ARG A 29 -13.13 6.41 -8.81
CA ARG A 29 -12.58 7.01 -7.58
C ARG A 29 -12.30 5.93 -6.56
N ILE A 30 -11.31 6.16 -5.70
CA ILE A 30 -11.02 5.33 -4.54
C ILE A 30 -11.36 6.15 -3.31
N LEU A 31 -12.34 5.68 -2.54
CA LEU A 31 -12.80 6.35 -1.32
C LEU A 31 -12.34 5.56 -0.10
N LEU A 32 -11.80 6.23 0.90
CA LEU A 32 -11.58 5.69 2.24
C LEU A 32 -12.31 6.56 3.25
N ASP A 33 -13.20 5.95 4.04
CA ASP A 33 -14.07 6.66 4.99
C ASP A 33 -14.81 7.86 4.36
N GLY A 34 -15.23 7.69 3.09
CA GLY A 34 -15.92 8.71 2.31
C GLY A 34 -15.01 9.79 1.69
N GLN A 35 -13.71 9.80 1.99
CA GLN A 35 -12.75 10.74 1.41
C GLN A 35 -12.10 10.18 0.14
N ASP A 36 -12.03 11.00 -0.90
CA ASP A 36 -11.33 10.65 -2.13
C ASP A 36 -9.81 10.66 -1.92
N LEU A 37 -9.15 9.55 -2.25
CA LEU A 37 -7.70 9.41 -2.12
C LEU A 37 -6.92 9.99 -3.31
N ARG A 38 -7.59 10.51 -4.33
CA ARG A 38 -6.94 11.12 -5.49
C ARG A 38 -6.08 12.32 -5.07
N GLY A 39 -4.86 12.41 -5.62
CA GLY A 39 -3.91 13.46 -5.30
C GLY A 39 -3.20 13.32 -3.95
N ILE A 40 -3.60 12.37 -3.09
CA ILE A 40 -2.87 12.04 -1.87
C ILE A 40 -1.69 11.14 -2.25
N PRO A 41 -0.43 11.60 -2.06
CA PRO A 41 0.74 10.80 -2.40
C PRO A 41 0.85 9.57 -1.49
N PRO A 42 1.49 8.48 -1.94
CA PRO A 42 1.56 7.21 -1.19
C PRO A 42 1.95 7.34 0.28
N TYR A 43 2.98 8.14 0.58
CA TYR A 43 3.52 8.33 1.93
C TYR A 43 2.61 9.15 2.86
N ARG A 44 1.51 9.73 2.35
CA ARG A 44 0.47 10.41 3.15
C ARG A 44 -0.85 9.67 3.14
N ARG A 45 -0.96 8.55 2.42
CA ARG A 45 -2.20 7.79 2.42
C ARG A 45 -2.35 7.06 3.76
N PRO A 46 -3.54 7.05 4.35
CA PRO A 46 -3.82 6.36 5.61
C PRO A 46 -3.96 4.83 5.42
N VAL A 47 -3.06 4.22 4.63
CA VAL A 47 -3.02 2.78 4.37
C VAL A 47 -1.58 2.30 4.45
N ASN A 48 -1.39 1.13 5.07
CA ASN A 48 -0.11 0.44 5.07
C ASN A 48 -0.20 -0.75 4.09
N MET A 49 0.75 -0.83 3.16
CA MET A 49 0.77 -1.88 2.14
C MET A 49 2.04 -2.71 2.26
N MET A 50 1.88 -4.03 2.38
CA MET A 50 2.96 -5.00 2.23
C MET A 50 3.00 -5.50 0.79
N PHE A 51 4.15 -5.40 0.14
CA PHE A 51 4.34 -5.94 -1.21
C PHE A 51 4.60 -7.45 -1.20
N GLN A 52 4.28 -8.12 -2.31
CA GLN A 52 4.46 -9.56 -2.48
C GLN A 52 5.94 -9.98 -2.41
N SER A 53 6.85 -9.13 -2.87
CA SER A 53 8.28 -9.26 -2.63
C SER A 53 8.61 -8.56 -1.31
N TYR A 54 9.23 -9.28 -0.37
CA TYR A 54 9.59 -8.74 0.93
C TYR A 54 10.43 -7.46 0.78
N ALA A 55 9.87 -6.33 1.18
CA ALA A 55 10.55 -5.03 1.20
C ALA A 55 11.33 -4.86 2.52
N LEU A 56 12.19 -5.83 2.85
CA LEU A 56 13.04 -5.74 4.03
C LEU A 56 14.23 -4.81 3.75
N PHE A 57 14.67 -4.07 4.76
CA PHE A 57 15.93 -3.35 4.75
C PHE A 57 17.05 -4.33 5.11
N PRO A 58 17.84 -4.82 4.12
CA PRO A 58 18.78 -5.93 4.34
C PRO A 58 19.96 -5.56 5.25
N HIS A 59 20.19 -4.26 5.44
CA HIS A 59 21.22 -3.71 6.31
C HIS A 59 20.72 -3.47 7.76
N MET A 60 19.48 -3.84 8.07
CA MET A 60 18.87 -3.69 9.40
C MET A 60 18.62 -5.06 10.03
N THR A 61 18.68 -5.13 11.37
CA THR A 61 18.20 -6.29 12.13
C THR A 61 16.68 -6.46 11.98
N VAL A 62 16.15 -7.63 12.36
CA VAL A 62 14.70 -7.86 12.37
C VAL A 62 13.97 -6.84 13.25
N GLU A 63 14.49 -6.59 14.46
CA GLU A 63 13.95 -5.58 15.38
C GLU A 63 13.92 -4.20 14.73
N ASN A 64 15.01 -3.78 14.08
CA ASN A 64 15.08 -2.49 13.41
C ASN A 64 14.13 -2.39 12.21
N ASN A 65 13.91 -3.47 11.45
CA ASN A 65 12.91 -3.50 10.38
C ASN A 65 11.49 -3.29 10.93
N ILE A 66 11.13 -3.94 12.04
CA ILE A 66 9.81 -3.80 12.68
C ILE A 66 9.63 -2.39 13.27
N ALA A 67 10.66 -1.86 13.93
CA ALA A 67 10.62 -0.56 14.57
C ALA A 67 10.66 0.63 13.58
N PHE A 68 11.03 0.39 12.32
CA PHE A 68 11.24 1.46 11.32
C PHE A 68 10.00 2.34 11.14
N GLY A 69 8.81 1.75 10.98
CA GLY A 69 7.56 2.51 10.83
C GLY A 69 7.24 3.36 12.06
N LEU A 70 7.42 2.79 13.26
CA LEU A 70 7.18 3.48 14.54
C LEU A 70 8.13 4.67 14.74
N LYS A 71 9.36 4.60 14.24
CA LYS A 71 10.35 5.69 14.30
C LYS A 71 10.12 6.79 13.25
N GLN A 72 9.39 6.51 12.16
CA GLN A 72 9.02 7.53 11.18
C GLN A 72 7.79 8.33 11.59
N ASP A 73 6.89 7.74 12.38
CA ASP A 73 5.68 8.40 12.89
C ASP A 73 5.93 9.29 14.13
N GLY A 74 7.11 9.19 14.75
CA GLY A 74 7.56 9.98 15.91
C GLY A 74 8.56 11.07 15.53
#